data_AF-A0A3D1RFH0-F1
#
_entry.id   AF-A0A3D1RFH0-F1
#
_cell.length_a   1.000
_cell.length_b   1.000
_cell.length_c   1.000
_cell.angle_alpha   90.00
_cell.angle_beta   90.00
_cell.angle_gamma   90.00
#
_symmetry.space_group_name_H-M   'P 1'
#
loop_
_entity.id
_entity.type
_entity.pdbx_description
1 polymer ?
#
loop_
_entity_poly.entity_id
_entity_poly.type
_entity_poly.pdbx_seq_one_letter_code
_entity_poly.pdbx_strand_id
1 'polypeptide(L)' 'LIIREKDSTKEFKRIDLQNHSVINSPWYYLKADDIVYVTPDFSRAEREEKRRKLQVTLSLIASVASLLFLLLNRVL' A
#
# COMPACT_ATOMS: atom_id res chain seq x y z
N LEU A 1 0.31 1.86 15.98
CA LEU A 1 0.59 2.50 17.28
C LEU A 1 -0.44 1.97 18.25
N ILE A 2 -0.01 1.42 19.37
CA ILE A 2 -0.88 0.95 20.44
C ILE A 2 -0.74 1.94 21.58
N ILE A 3 -1.88 2.38 22.11
CA ILE A 3 -1.97 3.24 23.28
C ILE A 3 -2.64 2.41 24.36
N ARG A 4 -1.99 2.26 25.50
CA ARG A 4 -2.45 1.45 26.62
C ARG A 4 -2.48 2.28 27.88
N GLU A 5 -3.52 2.14 28.68
CA GLU A 5 -3.54 2.70 30.02
C GLU A 5 -3.03 1.67 31.03
N LYS A 6 -2.04 2.06 31.83
CA LYS A 6 -1.47 1.23 32.89
C LYS A 6 -1.14 2.11 34.09
N ASP A 7 -1.66 1.76 35.26
CA ASP A 7 -1.39 2.46 36.52
C ASP A 7 -1.66 3.98 36.42
N SER A 8 -2.76 4.36 35.75
CA SER A 8 -3.15 5.76 35.47
C SER A 8 -2.19 6.53 34.55
N THR A 9 -1.29 5.84 33.87
CA THR A 9 -0.38 6.41 32.86
C THR A 9 -0.66 5.83 31.48
N LYS A 10 -0.54 6.65 30.43
CA LYS A 10 -0.70 6.20 29.04
C LYS A 10 0.66 5.80 28.47
N GLU A 11 0.80 4.53 28.12
CA GLU A 11 1.95 3.97 27.43
C GLU A 11 1.70 3.94 25.92
N PHE A 12 2.70 4.34 25.13
CA PHE A 12 2.63 4.40 23.67
C PHE A 12 3.67 3.46 23.06
N LYS A 13 3.22 2.51 22.23
CA LYS A 13 4.12 1.61 21.51
C LYS A 13 3.84 1.60 20.01
N ARG A 14 4.82 2.03 19.22
CA ARG A 14 4.80 1.76 17.78
C ARG A 14 5.35 0.36 17.54
N ILE A 15 4.57 -0.43 16.82
CA ILE A 15 4.91 -1.79 16.43
C ILE A 15 5.08 -1.82 14.92
N ASP A 16 6.15 -2.46 14.48
CA ASP A 16 6.34 -2.83 13.10
C ASP A 16 5.82 -4.26 12.89
N LEU A 17 4.73 -4.39 12.12
CA LEU A 17 4.11 -5.66 11.80
C LEU A 17 4.83 -6.38 10.63
N GLN A 18 5.80 -5.73 9.97
CA GLN A 18 6.62 -6.36 8.93
C GLN A 18 7.76 -7.19 9.52
N ASN A 19 8.10 -6.96 10.80
CA ASN A 19 9.16 -7.68 11.48
C ASN A 19 8.58 -8.89 12.24
N HIS A 20 9.00 -10.10 11.87
CA HIS A 20 8.52 -11.35 12.46
C HIS A 20 8.78 -11.45 13.97
N SER A 21 9.81 -10.76 14.49
CA SER A 21 10.08 -10.71 15.94
C SER A 21 8.95 -10.07 16.75
N VAL A 22 8.02 -9.37 16.09
CA VAL A 22 6.85 -8.76 16.74
C VAL A 22 6.02 -9.76 17.53
N ILE A 23 5.99 -11.02 17.13
CA ILE A 23 5.24 -12.09 17.80
C ILE A 23 5.74 -12.29 19.23
N ASN A 24 7.03 -12.04 19.48
CA ASN A 24 7.64 -12.13 20.80
C ASN A 24 7.49 -10.85 21.63
N SER A 25 6.86 -9.81 21.08
CA SER A 25 6.64 -8.55 21.78
C SER A 25 5.57 -8.71 22.87
N PRO A 26 5.75 -8.13 24.07
CA PRO A 26 4.70 -8.07 25.10
C PRO A 26 3.49 -7.21 24.67
N TRP A 27 3.55 -6.60 23.49
CA TRP A 27 2.50 -5.81 22.86
C TRP A 27 1.87 -6.49 21.65
N TYR A 28 2.21 -7.76 21.37
CA TYR A 28 1.63 -8.51 20.26
C TYR A 28 0.12 -8.75 20.47
N TYR A 29 -0.25 -9.17 21.67
CA TYR A 29 -1.65 -9.30 22.07
C TYR A 29 -2.17 -8.01 22.68
N LEU A 30 -3.37 -7.62 22.24
CA LEU A 30 -4.12 -6.50 22.81
C LEU A 30 -4.65 -6.88 24.19
N LYS A 31 -4.66 -5.90 25.08
CA LYS A 31 -5.34 -5.97 26.38
C LYS A 31 -6.66 -5.20 26.30
N ALA A 32 -7.50 -5.37 27.31
CA ALA A 32 -8.73 -4.60 27.43
C ALA A 32 -8.41 -3.10 27.39
N ASP A 33 -9.26 -2.34 26.70
CA ASP A 33 -9.18 -0.88 26.56
C ASP A 33 -7.93 -0.36 25.82
N ASP A 34 -7.18 -1.22 25.13
CA ASP A 34 -6.10 -0.78 24.23
C ASP A 34 -6.68 -0.06 23.01
N ILE A 35 -6.13 1.12 22.68
CA ILE A 35 -6.47 1.87 21.47
C ILE A 35 -5.41 1.57 20.40
N VAL A 36 -5.86 1.09 19.24
CA VAL A 36 -5.00 0.80 18.10
C VAL A 36 -5.16 1.86 17.03
N TYR A 37 -4.10 2.64 16.82
CA TYR A 37 -4.01 3.60 15.72
C TYR A 37 -3.16 3.04 14.58
N VAL A 38 -3.79 2.87 13.42
CA VAL A 38 -3.14 2.41 12.19
C VAL A 38 -3.02 3.59 11.23
N THR A 39 -1.80 3.89 10.82
CA THR A 39 -1.57 4.88 9.76
C THR A 39 -1.61 4.16 8.42
N PRO A 40 -2.55 4.48 7.52
CA PRO A 40 -2.54 3.93 6.16
C PRO A 40 -1.32 4.44 5.39
N ASP A 41 -0.75 3.58 4.53
CA ASP A 41 0.33 3.95 3.62
C ASP A 41 -0.26 4.51 2.33
N PHE A 42 -0.58 5.81 2.34
CA PHE A 42 -1.08 6.51 1.15
C PHE A 42 -0.06 6.51 0.01
N SER A 43 1.24 6.39 0.30
CA SER A 43 2.28 6.40 -0.72
C SER A 43 2.25 5.15 -1.60
N ARG A 44 1.84 4.00 -1.05
CA ARG A 44 1.63 2.77 -1.84
C ARG A 44 0.43 2.90 -2.76
N ALA A 45 -0.68 3.42 -2.25
CA ALA A 45 -1.91 3.60 -3.04
C ALA A 45 -1.66 4.53 -4.25
N GLU A 46 -1.00 5.66 -4.03
CA GLU A 46 -0.66 6.60 -5.11
C GLU A 46 0.31 5.98 -6.15
N ARG A 47 1.30 5.20 -5.71
CA ARG A 47 2.23 4.51 -6.62
C ARG A 47 1.51 3.49 -7.49
N GLU A 48 0.60 2.70 -6.92
CA GLU A 48 -0.21 1.74 -7.67
C GLU A 48 -1.13 2.42 -8.68
N GLU A 49 -1.75 3.54 -8.32
CA GLU A 49 -2.57 4.33 -9.24
C GLU A 49 -1.74 4.87 -10.41
N LYS A 50 -0.56 5.45 -10.12
CA LYS A 50 0.37 5.94 -11.15
C LYS A 50 0.83 4.83 -12.08
N ARG A 51 1.19 3.66 -11.54
CA ARG A 51 1.61 2.48 -12.33
C ARG A 51 0.48 2.02 -13.24
N ARG A 52 -0.75 1.94 -12.73
CA ARG A 52 -1.93 1.55 -13.52
C ARG A 52 -2.19 2.54 -14.65
N LYS A 53 -2.14 3.85 -14.37
CA LYS A 53 -2.27 4.90 -15.39
C LYS A 53 -1.22 4.77 -16.48
N LEU A 54 0.05 4.60 -16.11
CA LEU A 54 1.14 4.42 -17.07
C LEU A 54 0.92 3.19 -17.96
N GLN A 55 0.54 2.06 -17.36
CA GLN A 55 0.28 0.82 -18.09
C GLN A 55 -0.87 0.99 -19.10
N VAL A 56 -1.98 1.59 -18.68
CA VAL A 56 -3.12 1.87 -19.57
C VAL A 56 -2.72 2.79 -20.72
N THR A 57 -2.00 3.87 -20.44
CA THR A 57 -1.52 4.80 -21.47
C THR A 57 -0.60 4.10 -22.48
N LEU A 58 0.34 3.29 -22.00
CA LEU A 58 1.23 2.52 -22.89
C LEU A 58 0.45 1.52 -23.75
N SER A 59 -0.52 0.82 -23.17
CA SER A 59 -1.38 -0.11 -23.93
C SER A 59 -2.21 0.62 -25.00
N LEU A 60 -2.73 1.81 -24.70
CA LEU A 60 -3.45 2.62 -25.68
C LEU A 60 -2.53 3.06 -26.83
N ILE A 61 -1.34 3.58 -26.51
CA ILE A 61 -0.36 3.99 -27.53
C ILE A 61 0.04 2.81 -28.42
N ALA A 62 0.35 1.65 -27.83
CA ALA A 62 0.72 0.44 -28.57
C ALA A 62 -0.43 -0.05 -29.47
N SER A 63 -1.67 0.03 -28.99
CA SER A 63 -2.85 -0.36 -29.77
C SER A 63 -3.04 0.55 -30.97
N VAL A 64 -2.94 1.88 -30.78
CA VAL A 64 -3.03 2.86 -31.87
C VAL A 64 -1.89 2.67 -32.87
N ALA A 65 -0.66 2.51 -32.40
CA ALA A 65 0.50 2.26 -33.27
C ALA A 65 0.33 0.97 -34.09
N SER A 66 -0.20 -0.10 -33.48
CA SER A 66 -0.45 -1.37 -34.17
C SER A 66 -1.52 -1.22 -35.26
N LEU A 67 -2.61 -0.49 -34.97
CA LEU A 67 -3.63 -0.19 -35.97
C LEU A 67 -3.08 0.62 -37.14
N LEU A 68 -2.29 1.66 -36.86
CA LEU A 68 -1.64 2.45 -37.90
C LEU A 68 -0.67 1.62 -38.75
N PHE A 69 0.12 0.76 -38.11
CA PHE A 69 1.03 -0.15 -38.80
C PHE A 69 0.28 -1.10 -39.76
N LEU A 70 -0.82 -1.70 -39.29
CA LEU A 70 -1.66 -2.57 -40.13
C LEU A 70 -2.27 -1.83 -41.32
N LEU A 71 -2.72 -0.59 -41.12
CA LEU A 71 -3.28 0.23 -42.19
C LEU A 71 -2.22 0.59 -43.24
N LEU A 72 -1.03 1.00 -42.80
CA LEU A 72 0.09 1.30 -43.69
C LEU A 72 0.51 0.06 -44.49
N ASN A 73 0.64 -1.09 -43.83
CA ASN A 73 1.01 -2.35 -44.47
C ASN A 73 -0.05 -2.88 -45.46
N ARG A 74 -1.30 -2.39 -45.39
CA ARG A 74 -2.36 -2.80 -46.33
C ARG A 74 -2.46 -1.89 -47.55
N VAL A 75 -1.96 -0.65 -47.45
CA VAL A 75 -2.02 0.38 -48.50
C VAL A 75 -0.75 0.41 -49.34
N LEU A 76 0.41 0.10 -48.74
CA LEU A 76 1.68 -0.13 -49.43
C LEU A 76 1.71 -1.55 -50.05
#